data_AF-A0A6H1P739-F1
#
_entry.id   AF-A0A6H1P739-F1
#
_cell.length_a   1.000
_cell.length_b   1.000
_cell.length_c   1.000
_cell.angle_alpha   90.00
_cell.angle_beta   90.00
_cell.angle_gamma   90.00
#
_symmetry.space_group_name_H-M   'P 1'
#
loop_
_entity.id
_entity.type
_entity.pdbx_description
1 polymer ?
#
loop_
_entity_poly.entity_id
_entity_poly.type
_entity_poly.pdbx_seq_one_letter_code
_entity_poly.pdbx_strand_id
1 'polypeptide(L)'
;MLSFLNELIAGLFGYSDTLNTKKIDQNIEQLNQHDWFKKIYEDERYHRLFFVNKHVRRYLQSTIRVRKIIRSKEAQRKKAIVPS
;
A
#
# COMPACT_ATOMS: atom_id res chain seq x y z
N MET A 1 3.93 11.51 -6.03
CA MET A 1 4.04 10.16 -6.63
C MET A 1 5.42 9.54 -6.38
N LEU A 2 6.50 10.29 -6.60
CA LEU A 2 7.89 9.87 -6.32
C LEU A 2 8.21 9.60 -4.83
N SER A 3 7.55 10.29 -3.90
CA SER A 3 7.72 10.07 -2.46
C SER A 3 7.31 8.67 -1.99
N PHE A 4 6.32 8.06 -2.64
CA PHE A 4 5.86 6.69 -2.36
C PHE A 4 6.90 5.66 -2.78
N LEU A 5 7.52 5.84 -3.97
CA LEU A 5 8.58 4.96 -4.45
C LEU A 5 9.83 5.07 -3.57
N ASN A 6 10.17 6.27 -3.11
CA ASN A 6 11.31 6.48 -2.21
C ASN A 6 11.09 5.86 -0.82
N GLU A 7 9.88 5.92 -0.25
CA GLU A 7 9.57 5.21 1.00
C GLU A 7 9.56 3.69 0.82
N LEU A 8 9.19 3.20 -0.37
CA LEU A 8 9.23 1.77 -0.72
C LEU A 8 10.67 1.26 -0.86
N ILE A 9 11.57 2.08 -1.43
CA ILE A 9 13.02 1.80 -1.56
C ILE A 9 13.75 1.98 -0.22
N ALA A 10 13.37 2.94 0.62
CA ALA A 10 13.98 3.11 1.94
C ALA A 10 13.68 1.92 2.88
N GLY A 11 12.60 1.18 2.64
CA GLY A 11 12.30 -0.08 3.33
C GLY A 11 13.14 -1.29 2.88
N LEU A 12 14.12 -1.11 1.98
CA LEU A 12 14.99 -2.19 1.45
C LEU A 12 16.10 -2.61 2.43
N PHE A 13 16.46 -1.76 3.40
CA PHE A 13 17.53 -2.05 4.36
C PHE A 13 16.95 -2.28 5.77
N GLY A 14 16.77 -3.53 6.15
CA GLY A 14 16.51 -3.90 7.55
C GLY A 14 15.61 -5.12 7.77
N TYR A 15 16.20 -6.12 8.43
CA TYR A 15 15.60 -7.26 9.14
C TYR A 15 14.90 -8.38 8.34
N SER A 16 15.39 -9.60 8.57
CA SER A 16 14.81 -10.87 8.11
C SER A 16 13.58 -11.23 8.96
N ASP A 17 12.49 -10.50 8.78
CA ASP A 17 11.21 -10.87 9.41
C ASP A 17 10.42 -11.77 8.45
N THR A 18 9.93 -12.90 8.98
CA THR A 18 9.03 -13.81 8.27
C THR A 18 7.75 -13.06 7.95
N LEU A 19 7.24 -13.22 6.73
CA LEU A 19 6.01 -12.53 6.34
C LEU A 19 4.81 -13.09 7.10
N ASN A 20 4.10 -12.23 7.82
CA ASN A 20 2.81 -12.54 8.43
C ASN A 20 1.70 -12.36 7.38
N THR A 21 1.38 -13.45 6.69
CA THR A 21 0.39 -13.47 5.61
C THR A 21 -0.98 -13.01 6.07
N LYS A 22 -1.46 -13.48 7.23
CA LYS A 22 -2.75 -13.05 7.81
C LYS A 22 -2.83 -11.53 7.96
N LYS A 23 -1.77 -10.90 8.46
CA LYS A 23 -1.72 -9.44 8.61
C LYS A 23 -1.67 -8.71 7.28
N ILE A 24 -0.99 -9.28 6.29
CA ILE A 24 -0.96 -8.75 4.92
C ILE A 24 -2.36 -8.79 4.32
N ASP A 25 -3.05 -9.92 4.41
CA ASP A 25 -4.39 -10.12 3.84
C ASP A 25 -5.40 -9.16 4.49
N GLN A 26 -5.38 -9.00 5.81
CA GLN A 26 -6.21 -8.02 6.53
C GLN A 26 -5.97 -6.58 6.06
N ASN A 27 -4.71 -6.20 5.82
CA ASN A 27 -4.38 -4.87 5.34
C ASN A 27 -4.76 -4.69 3.85
N ILE A 28 -4.69 -5.74 3.03
CA ILE A 28 -5.19 -5.73 1.65
C ILE A 28 -6.72 -5.56 1.64
N GLU A 29 -7.45 -6.29 2.48
CA GLU A 29 -8.90 -6.13 2.65
C GLU A 29 -9.26 -4.70 3.02
N GLN A 30 -8.53 -4.10 3.98
CA GLN A 30 -8.72 -2.71 4.35
C GLN A 30 -8.47 -1.76 3.16
N LEU A 31 -7.40 -1.96 2.40
CA LEU A 31 -7.12 -1.14 1.23
C LEU A 31 -8.16 -1.32 0.12
N ASN A 32 -8.69 -2.52 -0.07
CA ASN A 32 -9.72 -2.85 -1.06
C ASN A 32 -11.07 -2.16 -0.80
N GLN A 33 -11.29 -1.58 0.39
CA GLN A 33 -12.44 -0.71 0.66
C GLN A 33 -12.35 0.64 -0.07
N HIS A 34 -11.19 0.98 -0.65
CA HIS A 34 -10.99 2.22 -1.40
C HIS A 34 -10.86 1.96 -2.90
N ASP A 35 -11.71 2.61 -3.71
CA ASP A 35 -11.79 2.42 -5.16
C ASP A 35 -10.44 2.55 -5.89
N TRP A 36 -9.59 3.48 -5.45
CA TRP A 36 -8.29 3.72 -6.08
C TRP A 36 -7.35 2.53 -5.92
N PHE A 37 -7.45 1.78 -4.81
CA PHE A 37 -6.62 0.60 -4.58
C PHE A 37 -7.26 -0.63 -5.21
N LYS A 38 -8.59 -0.77 -5.10
CA LYS A 38 -9.34 -1.88 -5.73
C LYS A 38 -9.01 -2.00 -7.21
N LYS A 39 -8.98 -0.88 -7.94
CA LYS A 39 -8.56 -0.82 -9.35
C LYS A 39 -7.14 -1.34 -9.62
N ILE A 40 -6.20 -1.13 -8.68
CA ILE A 40 -4.83 -1.64 -8.80
C ILE A 40 -4.78 -3.12 -8.45
N TYR A 41 -5.56 -3.54 -7.47
CA TYR A 41 -5.61 -4.93 -6.99
C TYR A 41 -6.23 -5.88 -8.02
N GLU A 42 -7.26 -5.44 -8.74
CA GLU A 42 -7.96 -6.19 -9.79
C GLU A 42 -7.23 -6.17 -11.14
N ASP A 43 -6.27 -5.26 -11.34
CA ASP A 43 -5.46 -5.20 -12.55
C ASP A 43 -4.41 -6.33 -12.56
N GLU A 44 -4.58 -7.29 -13.47
CA GLU A 44 -3.71 -8.46 -13.59
C GLU A 44 -2.21 -8.12 -13.70
N ARG A 45 -1.88 -6.96 -14.27
CA ARG A 45 -0.49 -6.48 -14.41
C ARG A 45 0.18 -6.25 -13.06
N TYR A 46 -0.61 -5.91 -12.04
CA TYR A 46 -0.15 -5.60 -10.69
C TYR A 46 -0.57 -6.65 -9.66
N HIS A 47 -1.64 -7.42 -9.92
CA HIS A 47 -2.19 -8.41 -9.00
C HIS A 47 -1.10 -9.37 -8.48
N ARG A 48 -0.25 -9.86 -9.38
CA ARG A 48 0.84 -10.78 -9.03
C ARG A 48 1.80 -10.21 -7.98
N LEU A 49 2.02 -8.90 -7.97
CA LEU A 49 2.95 -8.23 -7.04
C LEU A 49 2.52 -8.41 -5.57
N PHE A 50 1.22 -8.49 -5.29
CA PHE A 50 0.72 -8.70 -3.93
C PHE A 50 1.07 -10.09 -3.38
N PHE A 51 1.39 -11.06 -4.24
CA PHE A 51 1.72 -12.43 -3.85
C PHE A 51 3.20 -12.77 -4.00
N VAL A 52 3.87 -12.31 -5.06
CA VAL A 52 5.26 -12.71 -5.33
C VAL A 52 6.29 -11.71 -4.83
N ASN A 53 5.94 -10.43 -4.75
CA ASN A 53 6.92 -9.39 -4.41
C ASN A 53 7.05 -9.26 -2.89
N LYS A 54 8.15 -9.79 -2.34
CA LYS A 54 8.45 -9.75 -0.90
C LYS A 54 8.44 -8.33 -0.33
N HIS A 55 8.84 -7.31 -1.09
CA HIS A 55 8.87 -5.92 -0.63
C HIS A 55 7.48 -5.32 -0.53
N VAL A 56 6.63 -5.54 -1.54
CA VAL A 56 5.21 -5.16 -1.50
C VAL A 56 4.53 -5.81 -0.31
N ARG A 57 4.73 -7.12 -0.13
CA ARG A 57 4.18 -7.88 1.00
C ARG A 57 4.67 -7.37 2.35
N ARG A 58 5.97 -7.08 2.47
CA ARG A 58 6.55 -6.50 3.69
C ARG A 58 5.98 -5.12 4.00
N TYR A 59 5.76 -4.29 2.98
CA TYR A 59 5.12 -2.99 3.18
C TYR A 59 3.69 -3.19 3.71
N LEU A 60 2.93 -4.08 3.08
CA LEU A 60 1.54 -4.38 3.43
C LEU A 60 1.40 -5.05 4.80
N GLN A 61 2.44 -5.69 5.34
CA GLN A 61 2.42 -6.19 6.71
C GLN A 61 2.34 -5.06 7.77
N SER A 62 2.77 -3.84 7.43
CA SER A 62 2.76 -2.71 8.37
C SER A 62 1.44 -1.95 8.31
N THR A 63 0.57 -2.19 9.29
CA THR A 63 -0.70 -1.45 9.45
C THR A 63 -0.50 0.06 9.58
N ILE A 64 0.62 0.51 10.16
CA ILE A 64 0.95 1.94 10.26
C ILE A 64 1.17 2.53 8.86
N ARG A 65 1.93 1.85 8.00
CA ARG A 65 2.18 2.30 6.62
C ARG A 65 0.90 2.29 5.80
N VAL A 66 0.07 1.25 5.95
CA VAL A 66 -1.23 1.12 5.29
C VAL A 66 -2.18 2.26 5.67
N ARG A 67 -2.30 2.57 6.96
CA ARG A 67 -3.11 3.73 7.41
C ARG A 67 -2.57 5.06 6.91
N LYS A 68 -1.23 5.22 6.83
CA LYS A 68 -0.59 6.42 6.31
C LYS A 68 -0.94 6.66 4.84
N ILE A 69 -0.91 5.62 3.99
CA ILE A 69 -1.22 5.77 2.57
C ILE A 69 -2.71 6.11 2.35
N ILE A 70 -3.62 5.48 3.10
CA ILE A 70 -5.05 5.78 3.06
C ILE A 70 -5.29 7.27 3.39
N ARG A 71 -4.79 7.73 4.54
CA ARG A 71 -4.91 9.13 4.96
C ARG A 71 -4.31 10.11 3.95
N SER A 72 -3.16 9.76 3.36
CA SER A 72 -2.51 10.60 2.35
C SER A 72 -3.38 10.74 1.09
N LYS A 73 -3.99 9.64 0.64
CA LYS A 73 -4.89 9.64 -0.53
C LYS A 73 -6.18 10.42 -0.26
N GLU A 74 -6.76 10.27 0.93
CA GLU A 74 -7.92 11.06 1.35
C GLU A 74 -7.60 12.56 1.43
N ALA A 75 -6.45 12.93 1.98
CA ALA A 75 -6.01 14.32 2.05
C ALA A 75 -5.79 14.92 0.64
N GLN A 76 -5.19 14.16 -0.28
CA GLN A 76 -5.04 14.58 -1.68
C GLN A 76 -6.41 14.78 -2.36
N ARG A 77 -7.35 13.85 -2.15
CA ARG A 77 -8.72 13.96 -2.68
C ARG A 77 -9.44 15.21 -2.14
N LYS A 78 -9.34 15.48 -0.84
CA LYS A 78 -9.93 16.69 -0.23
C LYS A 78 -9.36 17.97 -0.84
N LYS A 79 -8.03 18.05 -0.98
CA LYS A 79 -7.36 19.20 -1.62
C LYS A 79 -7.76 19.40 -3.08
N ALA A 80 -8.03 18.33 -3.82
CA ALA A 80 -8.49 18.42 -5.21
C ALA A 80 -9.95 18.88 -5.35
N ILE A 81 -10.78 18.70 -4.32
CA ILE A 81 -12.20 19.05 -4.32
C ILE A 81 -12.43 20.49 -3.84
N VAL A 82 -11.55 21.04 -3.02
CA VAL A 82 -11.65 22.44 -2.55
C VAL A 82 -10.92 23.33 -3.56
N PRO A 83 -11.63 24.19 -4.33
CA PRO A 83 -10.96 25.17 -5.18
C PRO A 83 -10.23 26.19 -4.31
N SER A 84 -8.97 26.45 -4.67
CA SER A 84 -8.09 27.46 -4.07
C SER A 84 -8.57 28.88 -4.35
#